data_AF-U2YTW4-F1
#
_entry.id   AF-U2YTW4-F1
#
_cell.length_a   1.000
_cell.length_b   1.000
_cell.length_c   1.000
_cell.angle_alpha   90.00
_cell.angle_beta   90.00
_cell.angle_gamma   90.00
#
_symmetry.space_group_name_H-M   'P 1'
#
loop_
_entity.id
_entity.type
_entity.pdbx_description
1 polymer ?
#
loop_
_entity_poly.entity_id
_entity_poly.type
_entity_poly.pdbx_seq_one_letter_code
_entity_poly.pdbx_strand_id
1 'polypeptide(L)' 'MKEALEEKNVASDFYDALDEKVEDLLDDAARRAEENGRKTVQPRDL' A
#
# COMPACT_ATOMS: atom_id res chain seq x y z
N MET A 1 -4.86 -11.24 -2.04
CA MET A 1 -5.69 -11.06 -0.82
C MET A 1 -6.44 -12.34 -0.45
N LYS A 2 -7.34 -12.89 -1.28
CA LYS A 2 -8.04 -14.14 -0.95
C LYS A 2 -7.08 -15.31 -0.65
N GLU A 3 -6.00 -15.44 -1.41
CA GLU A 3 -4.96 -16.44 -1.15
C GLU A 3 -4.20 -16.18 0.17
N ALA A 4 -3.95 -14.92 0.51
CA ALA A 4 -3.24 -14.53 1.74
C ALA A 4 -4.11 -14.67 3.00
N LEU A 5 -5.43 -14.69 2.84
CA LEU A 5 -6.40 -14.81 3.93
C LEU A 5 -6.99 -16.22 4.01
N GLU A 6 -6.61 -17.13 3.11
CA GLU A 6 -7.04 -18.52 3.07
C GLU A 6 -8.57 -18.66 3.23
N GLU A 7 -9.04 -19.49 4.16
CA GLU A 7 -10.46 -19.73 4.44
C GLU A 7 -11.09 -18.73 5.42
N LYS A 8 -10.42 -17.60 5.71
CA LYS A 8 -10.93 -16.61 6.66
C LYS A 8 -12.03 -15.76 6.05
N ASN A 9 -13.13 -15.63 6.78
CA ASN A 9 -14.12 -14.60 6.49
C ASN A 9 -13.51 -13.21 6.72
N VAL A 10 -13.79 -12.29 5.80
CA VAL A 10 -13.28 -10.92 5.84
C VAL A 10 -14.43 -10.02 6.28
N ALA A 11 -14.24 -9.32 7.40
CA ALA A 11 -15.18 -8.31 7.85
C ALA A 11 -15.20 -7.13 6.87
N SER A 12 -16.33 -6.43 6.73
CA SER A 12 -16.45 -5.37 5.72
C SER A 12 -15.51 -4.18 5.99
N ASP A 13 -15.28 -3.87 7.25
CA ASP A 13 -14.37 -2.81 7.74
C ASP A 13 -12.88 -3.13 7.52
N PHE A 14 -12.53 -4.38 7.24
CA PHE A 14 -11.16 -4.76 6.92
C PHE A 14 -10.66 -4.08 5.65
N TYR A 15 -11.53 -3.87 4.66
CA TYR A 15 -11.13 -3.25 3.39
C TYR A 15 -10.74 -1.79 3.59
N ASP A 16 -11.51 -1.06 4.39
CA ASP A 16 -11.21 0.34 4.71
C ASP A 16 -9.87 0.44 5.48
N ALA A 17 -9.67 -0.42 6.48
CA ALA A 17 -8.41 -0.47 7.23
C ALA A 17 -7.19 -0.89 6.37
N LEU A 18 -7.40 -1.76 5.38
CA LEU A 18 -6.35 -2.13 4.42
C LEU A 18 -6.03 -0.97 3.48
N ASP A 19 -7.05 -0.24 3.02
CA ASP A 19 -6.91 0.91 2.13
C ASP A 19 -6.05 1.99 2.79
N GLU A 20 -6.37 2.38 4.03
CA GLU A 20 -5.57 3.34 4.82
C GLU A 20 -4.10 2.91 4.92
N LYS A 21 -3.83 1.61 5.12
CA LYS A 21 -2.46 1.08 5.22
C LYS A 21 -1.71 1.12 3.88
N VAL A 22 -2.42 0.93 2.77
CA VAL A 22 -1.84 1.00 1.43
C VAL A 22 -1.60 2.46 1.04
N GLU A 23 -2.51 3.38 1.37
CA GLU A 23 -2.32 4.82 1.18
C GLU A 23 -1.05 5.31 1.89
N ASP A 24 -0.88 5.00 3.18
CA ASP A 24 0.33 5.33 3.95
C ASP A 24 1.62 4.86 3.23
N LEU A 25 1.60 3.62 2.70
CA LEU A 25 2.73 3.01 2.02
C LEU A 25 3.03 3.69 0.66
N LEU A 26 1.98 4.08 -0.07
CA LEU A 26 2.12 4.78 -1.35
C LEU A 26 2.63 6.21 -1.17
N ASP A 27 2.18 6.91 -0.13
CA ASP A 27 2.65 8.24 0.22
C ASP A 27 4.14 8.23 0.57
N ASP A 28 4.59 7.24 1.35
CA ASP A 28 6.01 7.06 1.65
C ASP A 28 6.83 6.76 0.39
N ALA A 29 6.32 5.93 -0.52
CA ALA A 29 6.99 5.64 -1.77
C ALA A 29 7.06 6.87 -2.69
N ALA A 30 5.98 7.65 -2.78
CA ALA A 30 5.95 8.91 -3.52
C ALA A 30 6.98 9.90 -2.96
N ARG A 31 7.04 10.03 -1.63
CA ARG A 31 8.03 10.87 -0.95
C ARG A 31 9.46 10.44 -1.24
N ARG A 32 9.77 9.14 -1.15
CA ARG A 32 11.13 8.62 -1.50
C ARG A 32 11.48 8.89 -2.96
N ALA A 33 10.53 8.78 -3.89
CA ALA A 33 10.76 9.12 -5.29
C ALA A 33 11.09 10.62 -5.45
N GLU A 34 10.31 11.49 -4.80
CA GLU A 34 10.49 12.95 -4.83
C GLU A 34 11.83 13.38 -4.20
N GLU A 35 12.18 12.85 -3.03
CA GLU A 35 13.47 13.09 -2.36
C GLU A 35 14.68 12.72 -3.24
N ASN A 36 14.49 11.77 -4.16
CA ASN A 36 15.49 11.34 -5.13
C ASN A 36 15.33 12.02 -6.51
N GLY A 37 14.55 13.11 -6.59
CA GLY A 37 14.37 13.90 -7.81
C GLY A 37 13.61 13.18 -8.94
N ARG A 38 12.81 12.17 -8.61
CA ARG A 38 12.06 11.36 -9.58
C ARG A 38 10.57 11.67 -9.52
N LYS A 39 9.93 11.72 -10.70
CA LYS A 39 8.47 11.85 -10.85
C LYS A 39 7.74 10.51 -10.99
N THR A 40 8.48 9.42 -11.12
CA THR A 40 7.94 8.07 -11.27
C THR A 40 8.34 7.26 -10.05
N VAL A 41 7.34 6.77 -9.31
CA VAL A 41 7.53 5.79 -8.24
C VAL A 41 8.04 4.49 -8.84
N GLN A 42 9.06 3.92 -8.23
CA GLN A 42 9.72 2.68 -8.66
C GLN A 42 9.64 1.63 -7.54
N PRO A 43 9.90 0.34 -7.84
CA PRO A 43 9.88 -0.71 -6.82
C PRO A 43 10.81 -0.48 -5.63
N ARG A 44 11.88 0.31 -5.79
CA ARG A 44 12.81 0.68 -4.71
C ARG A 44 12.27 1.77 -3.76
N ASP A 45 11.17 2.41 -4.14
CA ASP A 45 10.55 3.46 -3.35
C ASP A 45 9.50 2.88 -2.39
N LEU A 46 8.88 1.75 -2.76
CA LEU A 46 8.08 0.93 -1.87
C LEU A 46 8.94 0.40 -0.72
#